data_AF-A0AA35LR62-F1
#
_entry.id   AF-A0AA35LR62-F1
#
_cell.length_a   1.000
_cell.length_b   1.000
_cell.length_c   1.000
_cell.angle_alpha   90.00
_cell.angle_beta   90.00
_cell.angle_gamma   90.00
#
_symmetry.space_group_name_H-M   'P 1'
#
loop_
_entity.id
_entity.type
_entity.pdbx_description
1 polymer ?
#
loop_
_entity_poly.entity_id
_entity_poly.type
_entity_poly.pdbx_seq_one_letter_code
_entity_poly.pdbx_strand_id
1 'polypeptide(L)'
;MANSSFESWTYEEQEEYLYQPAMEAPEGLVSNLDDPPQETSLGFSVTVACTVIAGLALLLRIYSYAFFRRRLALQDLLALFAMTTFGVMLWPGYFMTYIGALFVHQWDIDRWTLADALYMGHIAATMYILTMFFAQSAILLELIRIFIPGNVHIFIPGHTHSKFFWVCRGTQFVVAIYWISVLIFQQFWCRPLSRAWSPWASGSCIDRKVVDKLSAYINIFIDLIIYILPQTIIWRLNSSVLNKTTQSLAFSFALISLALAIARSHNMHSFVYDGDTNYSLSSAYMWALGECLSVIPVYCAPSVYHIITDPKMPPGTSSTIQSARDKFRSSTTKSTSTSNGNRWQGTSSNHSGPSSLPHENRYQRMDDTELSQLPTAR
;
A
#
# COMPACT_ATOMS: atom_id res chain seq x y z
N MET A 1 -23.13 5.30 -45.02
CA MET A 1 -22.07 4.41 -44.49
C MET A 1 -22.52 3.71 -43.19
N ALA A 2 -23.77 3.23 -43.11
CA ALA A 2 -24.40 2.91 -41.82
C ALA A 2 -24.48 1.41 -41.46
N ASN A 3 -24.00 0.49 -42.31
CA ASN A 3 -24.12 -0.96 -42.09
C ASN A 3 -22.83 -1.77 -42.33
N SER A 4 -21.71 -1.12 -42.64
CA SER A 4 -20.40 -1.77 -42.70
C SER A 4 -19.73 -1.66 -41.33
N SER A 5 -19.28 -2.79 -40.76
CA SER A 5 -18.48 -2.78 -39.54
C SER A 5 -17.19 -1.99 -39.79
N PHE A 6 -16.69 -1.27 -38.78
CA PHE A 6 -15.44 -0.48 -38.88
C PHE A 6 -14.28 -1.27 -39.52
N GLU A 7 -14.20 -2.57 -39.23
CA GLU A 7 -13.21 -3.51 -39.76
C GLU A 7 -13.29 -3.73 -41.29
N SER A 8 -14.40 -3.38 -41.92
CA SER A 8 -14.62 -3.53 -43.37
C SER A 8 -14.28 -2.26 -44.17
N TRP A 9 -13.90 -1.17 -43.50
CA TRP A 9 -13.49 0.08 -44.14
C TRP A 9 -12.03 0.02 -44.59
N THR A 10 -11.67 0.88 -45.54
CA THR A 10 -10.27 1.07 -45.95
C THR A 10 -9.47 1.75 -44.84
N TYR A 11 -8.14 1.64 -44.89
CA TYR A 11 -7.25 2.26 -43.89
C TYR A 11 -7.45 3.78 -43.81
N GLU A 12 -7.58 4.46 -44.95
CA GLU A 12 -7.79 5.91 -45.02
C GLU A 12 -9.14 6.32 -44.39
N GLU A 13 -10.21 5.56 -44.65
CA GLU A 13 -11.53 5.81 -44.04
C GLU A 13 -11.51 5.58 -42.51
N GLN A 14 -10.76 4.58 -42.04
CA GLN A 14 -10.58 4.34 -40.61
C GLN A 14 -9.81 5.48 -39.95
N GLU A 15 -8.73 5.95 -40.60
CA GLU A 15 -7.92 7.05 -40.10
C GLU A 15 -8.73 8.35 -40.01
N GLU A 16 -9.47 8.71 -41.06
CA GLU A 16 -10.33 9.89 -41.08
C GLU A 16 -11.42 9.82 -39.99
N TYR A 17 -12.04 8.66 -39.79
CA TYR A 17 -13.01 8.47 -38.72
C TYR A 17 -12.41 8.63 -37.33
N LEU A 18 -11.16 8.23 -37.13
CA LEU A 18 -10.51 8.29 -35.83
C LEU A 18 -9.98 9.69 -35.48
N TYR A 19 -9.66 10.51 -36.47
CA TYR A 19 -9.28 11.93 -36.28
C TYR A 19 -10.46 12.84 -35.93
N GLN A 20 -11.70 12.37 -36.12
CA GLN A 20 -12.90 13.12 -35.73
C GLN A 20 -13.07 13.15 -34.20
N PRO A 21 -13.76 14.18 -33.68
CA PRO A 21 -14.07 14.25 -32.26
C PRO A 21 -14.87 13.02 -31.81
N ALA A 22 -14.59 12.56 -30.60
CA ALA A 22 -15.19 11.35 -30.05
C ALA A 22 -16.64 11.54 -29.55
N MET A 23 -17.11 12.78 -29.46
CA MET A 23 -18.49 13.15 -29.17
C MET A 23 -18.84 14.48 -29.88
N GLU A 24 -20.10 14.65 -30.27
CA GLU A 24 -20.59 15.93 -30.78
C GLU A 24 -20.60 16.97 -29.66
N ALA A 25 -20.14 18.18 -29.95
CA ALA A 25 -20.13 19.26 -28.96
C ALA A 25 -21.56 19.67 -28.59
N PRO A 26 -21.83 20.02 -27.31
CA PRO A 26 -23.13 20.57 -26.90
C PRO A 26 -23.50 21.83 -27.68
N GLU A 27 -24.80 22.11 -27.81
CA GLU A 27 -25.30 23.29 -28.54
C GLU A 27 -24.61 24.59 -28.09
N GLY A 28 -23.90 25.24 -29.01
CA GLY A 28 -23.19 26.50 -28.78
C GLY A 28 -21.70 26.39 -28.43
N LEU A 29 -21.14 25.18 -28.36
CA LEU A 29 -19.70 24.92 -28.19
C LEU A 29 -19.10 24.33 -29.47
N VAL A 30 -17.86 24.68 -29.77
CA VAL A 30 -17.07 24.08 -30.87
C VAL A 30 -15.99 23.21 -30.24
N SER A 31 -15.88 21.98 -30.72
CA SER A 31 -14.82 21.04 -30.31
C SER A 31 -13.44 21.65 -30.58
N ASN A 32 -12.57 21.65 -29.56
CA ASN A 32 -11.19 22.09 -29.66
C ASN A 32 -10.24 20.92 -29.43
N LEU A 33 -9.73 20.35 -30.53
CA LEU A 33 -8.81 19.21 -30.52
C LEU A 33 -7.34 19.61 -30.35
N ASP A 34 -6.98 20.87 -30.62
CA ASP A 34 -5.59 21.33 -30.64
C ASP A 34 -5.07 21.75 -29.25
N ASP A 35 -5.92 22.41 -28.44
CA ASP A 35 -5.59 22.83 -27.07
C ASP A 35 -6.84 22.76 -26.18
N PRO A 36 -7.27 21.55 -25.79
CA PRO A 36 -8.47 21.39 -24.98
C PRO A 36 -8.28 22.02 -23.59
N PRO A 37 -9.35 22.60 -22.99
CA PRO A 37 -9.29 23.08 -21.62
C PRO A 37 -9.05 21.89 -20.68
N GLN A 38 -7.82 21.80 -20.17
CA GLN A 38 -7.35 20.66 -19.40
C GLN A 38 -6.91 21.06 -17.99
N GLU A 39 -7.32 20.26 -16.99
CA GLU A 39 -6.88 20.42 -15.59
C GLU A 39 -5.64 19.55 -15.30
N THR A 40 -4.74 19.47 -16.29
CA THR A 40 -3.58 18.57 -16.30
C THR A 40 -2.61 18.86 -15.14
N SER A 41 -2.49 20.12 -14.73
CA SER A 41 -1.62 20.52 -13.62
C SER A 41 -2.06 19.93 -12.27
N LEU A 42 -3.38 19.85 -12.03
CA LEU A 42 -3.94 19.29 -10.81
C LEU A 42 -3.76 17.76 -10.78
N GLY A 43 -4.13 17.08 -11.86
CA GLY A 43 -3.98 15.62 -11.99
C GLY A 43 -2.52 15.16 -11.86
N PHE A 44 -1.61 15.88 -12.49
CA PHE A 44 -0.17 15.62 -12.39
C PHE A 44 0.34 15.82 -10.96
N SER A 45 0.00 16.94 -10.32
CA SER A 45 0.46 17.24 -8.96
C SER A 45 0.00 16.18 -7.95
N VAL A 46 -1.25 15.71 -8.08
CA VAL A 46 -1.80 14.64 -7.24
C VAL A 46 -1.07 13.31 -7.48
N THR A 47 -0.85 12.95 -8.75
CA THR A 47 -0.16 11.69 -9.11
C THR A 47 1.28 11.67 -8.59
N VAL A 48 2.00 12.80 -8.70
CA VAL A 48 3.35 12.95 -8.15
C VAL A 48 3.34 12.85 -6.62
N ALA A 49 2.41 13.52 -5.94
CA ALA A 49 2.29 13.43 -4.49
C ALA A 49 2.02 11.99 -4.02
N CYS A 50 1.10 11.28 -4.68
CA CYS A 50 0.82 9.87 -4.42
C CYS A 50 2.07 9.00 -4.63
N THR A 51 2.85 9.28 -5.68
CA THR A 51 4.10 8.55 -5.99
C THR A 51 5.13 8.74 -4.87
N VAL A 52 5.33 9.97 -4.40
CA VAL A 52 6.29 10.27 -3.33
C VAL A 52 5.86 9.59 -2.02
N ILE A 53 4.59 9.71 -1.63
CA ILE A 53 4.10 9.12 -0.38
C ILE A 53 4.20 7.59 -0.42
N ALA A 54 3.80 6.96 -1.52
CA ALA A 54 3.90 5.50 -1.66
C ALA A 54 5.36 5.03 -1.72
N GLY A 55 6.24 5.78 -2.40
CA GLY A 55 7.67 5.51 -2.41
C GLY A 55 8.30 5.56 -1.02
N LEU A 56 7.98 6.58 -0.23
CA LEU A 56 8.45 6.69 1.17
C LEU A 56 7.93 5.53 2.03
N ALA A 57 6.67 5.15 1.87
CA ALA A 57 6.08 4.01 2.59
C ALA A 57 6.75 2.68 2.23
N LEU A 58 7.04 2.47 0.95
CA LEU A 58 7.77 1.29 0.46
C LEU A 58 9.18 1.22 1.04
N LEU A 59 9.93 2.33 0.99
CA LEU A 59 11.28 2.41 1.56
C LEU A 59 11.28 2.13 3.05
N LEU A 60 10.32 2.68 3.79
CA LEU A 60 10.15 2.43 5.22
C LEU A 60 9.88 0.95 5.51
N ARG A 61 9.09 0.28 4.67
CA ARG A 61 8.80 -1.15 4.83
C ARG A 61 10.01 -2.02 4.51
N ILE A 62 10.74 -1.73 3.43
CA ILE A 62 11.99 -2.41 3.09
C ILE A 62 13.00 -2.26 4.23
N TYR A 63 13.12 -1.05 4.78
CA TYR A 63 13.97 -0.78 5.94
C TYR A 63 13.55 -1.61 7.17
N SER A 64 12.26 -1.59 7.54
CA SER A 64 11.72 -2.40 8.64
C SER A 64 12.03 -3.89 8.44
N TYR A 65 11.85 -4.40 7.23
CA TYR A 65 12.13 -5.80 6.93
C TYR A 65 13.62 -6.12 7.04
N ALA A 66 14.48 -5.34 6.38
CA ALA A 66 15.92 -5.59 6.32
C ALA A 66 16.59 -5.58 7.71
N PHE A 67 16.12 -4.73 8.64
CA PHE A 67 16.77 -4.54 9.94
C PHE A 67 16.07 -5.23 11.12
N PHE A 68 14.74 -5.39 11.09
CA PHE A 68 13.99 -5.85 12.27
C PHE A 68 13.44 -7.27 12.13
N ARG A 69 13.08 -7.71 10.92
CA ARG A 69 12.43 -9.03 10.70
C ARG A 69 13.34 -10.02 10.00
N ARG A 70 13.58 -11.18 10.63
CA ARG A 70 14.38 -12.28 10.05
C ARG A 70 13.59 -13.27 9.18
N ARG A 71 12.26 -13.13 9.09
CA ARG A 71 11.39 -14.05 8.33
C ARG A 71 10.29 -13.29 7.60
N LEU A 72 10.10 -13.59 6.30
CA LEU A 72 8.95 -13.14 5.52
C LEU A 72 7.70 -13.87 6.00
N ALA A 73 6.72 -13.11 6.51
CA ALA A 73 5.38 -13.64 6.71
C ALA A 73 4.54 -13.43 5.45
N LEU A 74 3.53 -14.26 5.24
CA LEU A 74 2.63 -14.16 4.08
C LEU A 74 1.99 -12.76 3.96
N GLN A 75 1.63 -12.15 5.09
CA GLN A 75 1.10 -10.78 5.15
C GLN A 75 2.06 -9.74 4.56
N ASP A 76 3.38 -9.92 4.77
CA ASP A 76 4.38 -8.97 4.28
C ASP A 76 4.57 -9.10 2.78
N LEU A 77 4.47 -10.32 2.25
CA LEU A 77 4.49 -10.59 0.82
C LEU A 77 3.25 -9.99 0.13
N LEU A 78 2.06 -10.18 0.69
CA LEU A 78 0.83 -9.60 0.15
C LEU A 78 0.88 -8.06 0.14
N ALA A 79 1.40 -7.44 1.20
CA ALA A 79 1.58 -5.99 1.24
C ALA A 79 2.59 -5.48 0.18
N LEU A 80 3.69 -6.23 -0.06
CA LEU A 80 4.63 -5.90 -1.13
C LEU A 80 3.98 -6.01 -2.52
N PHE A 81 3.16 -7.04 -2.74
CA PHE A 81 2.37 -7.15 -3.97
C PHE A 81 1.42 -5.97 -4.14
N ALA A 82 0.70 -5.58 -3.08
CA ALA A 82 -0.20 -4.42 -3.12
C ALA A 82 0.54 -3.12 -3.48
N MET A 83 1.71 -2.86 -2.88
CA MET A 83 2.52 -1.68 -3.23
C MET A 83 3.06 -1.73 -4.66
N THR A 84 3.41 -2.93 -5.14
CA THR A 84 3.89 -3.13 -6.51
C THR A 84 2.77 -2.84 -7.51
N THR A 85 1.58 -3.39 -7.30
CA THR A 85 0.42 -3.15 -8.17
C THR A 85 -0.03 -1.69 -8.12
N PHE A 86 0.06 -1.04 -6.95
CA PHE A 86 -0.19 0.40 -6.84
C PHE A 86 0.84 1.21 -7.64
N GLY A 87 2.13 0.82 -7.58
CA GLY A 87 3.17 1.43 -8.41
C GLY A 87 2.88 1.33 -9.90
N VAL A 88 2.39 0.18 -10.37
CA VAL A 88 1.97 0.00 -11.77
C VAL A 88 0.72 0.83 -12.10
N MET A 89 -0.21 1.03 -11.16
CA MET A 89 -1.40 1.88 -11.33
C MET A 89 -1.05 3.37 -11.56
N LEU A 90 0.12 3.83 -11.13
CA LEU A 90 0.57 5.21 -11.37
C LEU A 90 0.93 5.46 -12.84
N TRP A 91 1.37 4.42 -13.57
CA TRP A 91 1.76 4.55 -14.97
C TRP A 91 0.65 5.08 -15.89
N PRO A 92 -0.59 4.52 -15.86
CA PRO A 92 -1.73 5.11 -16.57
C PRO A 92 -1.94 6.60 -16.31
N GLY A 93 -1.77 7.06 -15.07
CA GLY A 93 -1.93 8.48 -14.72
C GLY A 93 -0.89 9.39 -15.40
N TYR A 94 0.37 8.95 -15.39
CA TYR A 94 1.44 9.66 -16.11
C TYR A 94 1.23 9.66 -17.62
N PHE A 95 0.78 8.54 -18.18
CA PHE A 95 0.48 8.43 -19.60
C PHE A 95 -0.68 9.35 -20.01
N MET A 96 -1.77 9.36 -19.24
CA MET A 96 -2.93 10.25 -19.46
C MET A 96 -2.55 11.73 -19.39
N THR A 97 -1.61 12.06 -18.51
CA THR A 97 -1.05 13.43 -18.42
C THR A 97 -0.21 13.76 -19.67
N TYR A 98 0.59 12.81 -20.16
CA TYR A 98 1.44 13.00 -21.33
C TYR A 98 0.64 13.25 -22.60
N ILE A 99 -0.47 12.53 -22.79
CA ILE A 99 -1.37 12.70 -23.94
C ILE A 99 -2.37 13.87 -23.77
N GLY A 100 -2.40 14.53 -22.61
CA GLY A 100 -3.33 15.63 -22.35
C GLY A 100 -4.80 15.22 -22.20
N ALA A 101 -5.10 13.94 -21.97
CA ALA A 101 -6.48 13.44 -21.88
C ALA A 101 -7.10 13.57 -20.48
N LEU A 102 -6.37 14.13 -19.51
CA LEU A 102 -6.75 14.14 -18.11
C LEU A 102 -7.72 15.30 -17.82
N PHE A 103 -8.94 14.98 -17.34
CA PHE A 103 -10.04 15.94 -17.14
C PHE A 103 -10.47 16.71 -18.39
N VAL A 104 -10.29 16.13 -19.57
CA VAL A 104 -10.79 16.71 -20.82
C VAL A 104 -12.12 16.07 -21.20
N HIS A 105 -13.04 16.89 -21.67
CA HIS A 105 -14.35 16.44 -22.14
C HIS A 105 -14.23 15.63 -23.43
N GLN A 106 -15.05 14.59 -23.56
CA GLN A 106 -14.97 13.65 -24.71
C GLN A 106 -15.19 14.31 -26.08
N TRP A 107 -15.87 15.46 -26.15
CA TRP A 107 -16.02 16.20 -27.41
C TRP A 107 -14.78 16.99 -27.81
N ASP A 108 -13.82 17.21 -26.90
CA ASP A 108 -12.55 17.90 -27.15
C ASP A 108 -11.38 16.91 -27.30
N ILE A 109 -11.69 15.62 -27.53
CA ILE A 109 -10.72 14.54 -27.72
C ILE A 109 -11.02 13.79 -29.02
N ASP A 110 -9.96 13.48 -29.76
CA ASP A 110 -10.00 12.60 -30.93
C ASP A 110 -10.20 11.13 -30.52
N ARG A 111 -10.76 10.32 -31.42
CA ARG A 111 -11.09 8.93 -31.07
C ARG A 111 -9.85 8.08 -30.83
N TRP A 112 -8.71 8.41 -31.45
CA TRP A 112 -7.43 7.75 -31.14
C TRP A 112 -7.03 7.94 -29.68
N THR A 113 -6.94 9.19 -29.23
CA THR A 113 -6.62 9.50 -27.83
C THR A 113 -7.67 8.96 -26.87
N LEU A 114 -8.96 8.94 -27.25
CA LEU A 114 -10.00 8.29 -26.44
C LEU A 114 -9.76 6.78 -26.30
N ALA A 115 -9.39 6.08 -27.38
CA ALA A 115 -9.09 4.64 -27.29
C ALA A 115 -7.91 4.38 -26.37
N ASP A 116 -6.84 5.15 -26.49
CA ASP A 116 -5.68 5.06 -25.60
C ASP A 116 -6.07 5.36 -24.14
N ALA A 117 -6.90 6.36 -23.91
CA ALA A 117 -7.42 6.72 -22.60
C ALA A 117 -8.27 5.59 -21.99
N LEU A 118 -9.19 5.00 -22.75
CA LEU A 118 -10.00 3.86 -22.31
C LEU A 118 -9.15 2.61 -22.04
N TYR A 119 -8.13 2.36 -22.85
CA TYR A 119 -7.18 1.27 -22.64
C TYR A 119 -6.37 1.45 -21.35
N MET A 120 -5.84 2.65 -21.12
CA MET A 120 -5.13 2.99 -19.90
C MET A 120 -6.05 2.97 -18.68
N GLY A 121 -7.31 3.39 -18.83
CA GLY A 121 -8.35 3.28 -17.82
C GLY A 121 -8.65 1.82 -17.45
N HIS A 122 -8.69 0.91 -18.44
CA HIS A 122 -8.84 -0.52 -18.20
C HIS A 122 -7.68 -1.08 -17.38
N ILE A 123 -6.43 -0.75 -17.74
CA ILE A 123 -5.23 -1.13 -16.97
C ILE A 123 -5.30 -0.59 -15.54
N ALA A 124 -5.64 0.70 -15.37
CA ALA A 124 -5.75 1.34 -14.06
C ALA A 124 -6.80 0.65 -13.18
N ALA A 125 -7.96 0.31 -13.74
CA ALA A 125 -9.02 -0.40 -13.03
C ALA A 125 -8.58 -1.81 -12.60
N THR A 126 -7.89 -2.55 -13.46
CA THR A 126 -7.34 -3.87 -13.12
C THR A 126 -6.30 -3.78 -12.01
N MET A 127 -5.38 -2.80 -12.07
CA MET A 127 -4.36 -2.62 -11.03
C MET A 127 -4.97 -2.15 -9.70
N TYR A 128 -6.02 -1.32 -9.74
CA TYR A 128 -6.80 -0.95 -8.55
C TYR A 128 -7.39 -2.19 -7.87
N ILE A 129 -8.06 -3.07 -8.63
CA ILE A 129 -8.67 -4.31 -8.11
C ILE A 129 -7.61 -5.19 -7.44
N LEU A 130 -6.46 -5.39 -8.09
CA LEU A 130 -5.36 -6.18 -7.54
C LEU A 130 -4.78 -5.55 -6.26
N THR A 131 -4.59 -4.23 -6.27
CA THR A 131 -4.07 -3.49 -5.11
C THR A 131 -4.99 -3.65 -3.91
N MET A 132 -6.30 -3.46 -4.09
CA MET A 132 -7.26 -3.61 -2.99
C MET A 132 -7.39 -5.05 -2.50
N PHE A 133 -7.41 -6.02 -3.40
CA PHE A 133 -7.42 -7.44 -3.05
C PHE A 133 -6.23 -7.81 -2.15
N PHE A 134 -5.01 -7.44 -2.54
CA PHE A 134 -3.82 -7.76 -1.77
C PHE A 134 -3.74 -6.93 -0.49
N ALA A 135 -4.11 -5.66 -0.51
CA ALA A 135 -4.05 -4.78 0.65
C ALA A 135 -5.04 -5.20 1.75
N GLN A 136 -6.32 -5.42 1.41
CA GLN A 136 -7.34 -5.86 2.38
C GLN A 136 -7.02 -7.26 2.93
N SER A 137 -6.49 -8.16 2.09
CA SER A 137 -6.01 -9.47 2.54
C SER A 137 -4.84 -9.37 3.51
N ALA A 138 -3.87 -8.48 3.24
CA ALA A 138 -2.74 -8.24 4.13
C ALA A 138 -3.20 -7.68 5.48
N ILE A 139 -4.12 -6.71 5.48
CA ILE A 139 -4.68 -6.10 6.69
C ILE A 139 -5.39 -7.14 7.55
N LEU A 140 -6.27 -7.96 6.97
CA LEU A 140 -7.00 -8.98 7.73
C LEU A 140 -6.05 -10.02 8.37
N LEU A 141 -5.00 -10.43 7.65
CA LEU A 141 -3.99 -11.34 8.22
C LEU A 141 -3.18 -10.68 9.34
N GLU A 142 -2.84 -9.40 9.18
CA GLU A 142 -2.13 -8.65 10.20
C GLU A 142 -2.97 -8.44 11.47
N LEU A 143 -4.29 -8.20 11.32
CA LEU A 143 -5.23 -8.16 12.42
C LEU A 143 -5.28 -9.50 13.19
N ILE A 144 -5.37 -10.63 12.48
CA ILE A 144 -5.35 -11.95 13.10
C ILE A 144 -4.05 -12.15 13.92
N ARG A 145 -2.91 -11.76 13.35
CA ARG A 145 -1.60 -11.88 14.00
C ARG A 145 -1.46 -11.01 15.25
N ILE A 146 -1.98 -9.78 15.22
CA ILE A 146 -1.90 -8.85 16.35
C ILE A 146 -2.75 -9.35 17.53
N PHE A 147 -3.96 -9.84 17.26
CA PHE A 147 -4.89 -10.24 18.32
C PHE A 147 -4.71 -11.68 18.81
N ILE A 148 -4.04 -12.54 18.04
CA ILE A 148 -3.74 -13.93 18.42
C ILE A 148 -2.21 -14.14 18.35
N PRO A 149 -1.46 -13.63 19.35
CA PRO A 149 -0.03 -13.86 19.44
C PRO A 149 0.25 -15.32 19.84
N GLY A 150 0.43 -16.18 18.85
CA GLY A 150 0.84 -17.57 19.02
C GLY A 150 1.22 -18.16 17.67
N ASN A 151 2.15 -19.11 17.64
CA ASN A 151 2.64 -19.76 16.41
C ASN A 151 1.59 -20.68 15.77
N VAL A 152 0.38 -20.16 15.52
CA VAL A 152 -0.63 -20.83 14.71
C VAL A 152 -0.21 -20.65 13.26
N HIS A 153 0.48 -21.67 12.75
CA HIS A 153 0.72 -21.81 11.33
C HIS A 153 -0.64 -21.77 10.62
N ILE A 154 -0.76 -20.96 9.57
CA ILE A 154 -2.01 -20.62 8.86
C ILE A 154 -2.79 -21.85 8.31
N PHE A 155 -2.17 -23.03 8.37
CA PHE A 155 -2.65 -24.33 7.89
C PHE A 155 -2.91 -25.37 8.99
N ILE A 156 -2.68 -25.09 10.28
CA ILE A 156 -2.84 -26.09 11.34
C ILE A 156 -4.09 -25.77 12.19
N PRO A 157 -5.17 -26.57 12.07
CA PRO A 157 -6.38 -26.45 12.89
C PRO A 157 -6.10 -27.11 14.25
N GLY A 158 -5.37 -26.43 15.13
CA GLY A 158 -4.82 -27.06 16.33
C GLY A 158 -5.28 -26.48 17.65
N HIS A 159 -5.16 -25.17 17.86
CA HIS A 159 -5.26 -24.64 19.23
C HIS A 159 -6.06 -23.33 19.31
N THR A 160 -7.19 -23.46 20.02
CA THR A 160 -8.01 -22.44 20.69
C THR A 160 -8.75 -21.44 19.79
N HIS A 161 -9.81 -21.94 19.14
CA HIS A 161 -10.76 -21.17 18.32
C HIS A 161 -11.64 -20.23 19.15
N SER A 162 -11.16 -19.00 19.36
CA SER A 162 -12.06 -17.88 19.67
C SER A 162 -13.00 -17.63 18.48
N LYS A 163 -14.27 -17.31 18.74
CA LYS A 163 -15.26 -16.92 17.71
C LYS A 163 -14.70 -15.86 16.75
N PHE A 164 -13.81 -14.99 17.26
CA PHE A 164 -13.14 -13.95 16.49
C PHE A 164 -12.27 -14.48 15.33
N PHE A 165 -11.55 -15.58 15.52
CA PHE A 165 -10.70 -16.17 14.47
C PHE A 165 -11.55 -16.62 13.27
N TRP A 166 -12.67 -17.29 13.56
CA TRP A 166 -13.61 -17.74 12.52
C TRP A 166 -14.27 -16.57 11.81
N VAL A 167 -14.61 -15.48 12.52
CA VAL A 167 -15.14 -14.26 11.91
C VAL A 167 -14.12 -13.65 10.96
N CYS A 168 -12.87 -13.43 11.39
CA CYS A 168 -11.84 -12.84 10.52
C CYS A 168 -11.55 -13.72 9.29
N ARG A 169 -11.49 -15.04 9.48
CA ARG A 169 -11.26 -15.98 8.38
C ARG A 169 -12.44 -16.01 7.41
N GLY A 170 -13.66 -15.92 7.92
CA GLY A 170 -14.88 -15.79 7.13
C GLY A 170 -14.89 -14.49 6.33
N THR A 171 -14.58 -13.34 6.96
CA THR A 171 -14.46 -12.05 6.27
C THR A 171 -13.40 -12.11 5.17
N GLN A 172 -12.22 -12.67 5.43
CA GLN A 172 -11.17 -12.82 4.42
C GLN A 172 -11.65 -13.63 3.20
N PHE A 173 -12.41 -14.71 3.43
CA PHE A 173 -12.96 -15.51 2.33
C PHE A 173 -13.99 -14.73 1.50
N VAL A 174 -14.88 -13.97 2.16
CA VAL A 174 -15.87 -13.11 1.48
C VAL A 174 -15.17 -12.03 0.65
N VAL A 175 -14.17 -11.36 1.22
CA VAL A 175 -13.36 -10.33 0.53
C VAL A 175 -12.66 -10.93 -0.69
N ALA A 176 -12.08 -12.11 -0.55
CA ALA A 176 -11.39 -12.77 -1.66
C ALA A 176 -12.36 -13.12 -2.80
N ILE A 177 -13.52 -13.69 -2.48
CA ILE A 177 -14.56 -13.99 -3.49
C ILE A 177 -15.01 -12.71 -4.20
N TYR A 178 -15.26 -11.64 -3.45
CA TYR A 178 -15.72 -10.37 -4.00
C TYR A 178 -14.72 -9.83 -5.03
N TRP A 179 -13.45 -9.66 -4.66
CA TRP A 179 -12.46 -9.09 -5.58
C TRP A 179 -12.15 -10.00 -6.77
N ILE A 180 -12.12 -11.32 -6.57
CA ILE A 180 -11.95 -12.27 -7.67
C ILE A 180 -13.13 -12.16 -8.65
N SER A 181 -14.35 -12.01 -8.14
CA SER A 181 -15.56 -11.85 -8.98
C SER A 181 -15.51 -10.54 -9.77
N VAL A 182 -15.11 -9.44 -9.13
CA VAL A 182 -14.95 -8.13 -9.78
C VAL A 182 -13.83 -8.18 -10.84
N LEU A 183 -12.72 -8.87 -10.57
CA LEU A 183 -11.61 -9.05 -11.51
C LEU A 183 -12.06 -9.82 -12.76
N ILE A 184 -12.80 -10.93 -12.58
CA ILE A 184 -13.34 -11.71 -13.69
C ILE A 184 -14.31 -10.85 -14.51
N PHE A 185 -15.22 -10.13 -13.85
CA PHE A 185 -16.13 -9.23 -14.54
C PHE A 185 -15.38 -8.17 -15.35
N GLN A 186 -14.39 -7.51 -14.75
CA GLN A 186 -13.56 -6.50 -15.40
C GLN A 186 -12.86 -7.05 -16.66
N GLN A 187 -12.52 -8.33 -16.72
CA GLN A 187 -11.84 -8.90 -17.89
C GLN A 187 -12.77 -9.46 -18.97
N PHE A 188 -14.05 -9.71 -18.63
CA PHE A 188 -15.00 -10.39 -19.52
C PHE A 188 -16.29 -9.62 -19.78
N TRP A 189 -16.37 -8.34 -19.39
CA TRP A 189 -17.57 -7.51 -19.61
C TRP A 189 -17.84 -7.21 -21.09
N CYS A 190 -16.84 -7.25 -21.96
CA CYS A 190 -16.98 -7.13 -23.43
C CYS A 190 -16.51 -8.40 -24.15
N ARG A 191 -17.14 -8.68 -25.29
CA ARG A 191 -16.77 -9.75 -26.23
C ARG A 191 -16.76 -9.18 -27.66
N PRO A 192 -15.59 -9.02 -28.31
CA PRO A 192 -14.22 -9.21 -27.78
C PRO A 192 -13.82 -8.13 -26.78
N LEU A 193 -12.79 -8.40 -25.96
CA LEU A 193 -12.27 -7.44 -24.98
C LEU A 193 -11.75 -6.15 -25.64
N SER A 194 -11.30 -6.21 -26.91
CA SER A 194 -10.86 -5.04 -27.65
C SER A 194 -11.92 -3.95 -27.78
N ARG A 195 -13.20 -4.32 -27.77
CA ARG A 195 -14.31 -3.37 -27.81
C ARG A 195 -14.39 -2.47 -26.57
N ALA A 196 -13.74 -2.85 -25.47
CA ALA A 196 -13.65 -2.04 -24.25
C ALA A 196 -12.96 -0.68 -24.48
N TRP A 197 -11.94 -0.65 -25.36
CA TRP A 197 -11.21 0.57 -25.71
C TRP A 197 -11.46 1.02 -27.16
N SER A 198 -12.10 0.20 -27.99
CA SER A 198 -12.54 0.58 -29.32
C SER A 198 -14.06 0.43 -29.45
N PRO A 199 -14.86 1.42 -28.99
CA PRO A 199 -16.32 1.34 -29.01
C PRO A 199 -16.93 1.09 -30.40
N TRP A 200 -16.23 1.49 -31.46
CA TRP A 200 -16.60 1.31 -32.87
C TRP A 200 -16.29 -0.09 -33.43
N ALA A 201 -15.43 -0.88 -32.78
CA ALA A 201 -15.12 -2.24 -33.22
C ALA A 201 -16.32 -3.17 -32.99
N SER A 202 -16.50 -4.20 -33.83
CA SER A 202 -17.67 -5.08 -33.74
C SER A 202 -17.71 -5.89 -32.44
N GLY A 203 -18.91 -6.13 -31.87
CA GLY A 203 -19.06 -6.95 -30.67
C GLY A 203 -20.21 -6.54 -29.75
N SER A 204 -20.29 -7.20 -28.59
CA SER A 204 -21.28 -6.89 -27.55
C SER A 204 -20.60 -6.69 -26.19
N CYS A 205 -21.14 -5.77 -25.40
CA CYS A 205 -20.68 -5.47 -24.05
C CYS A 205 -21.87 -5.48 -23.09
N ILE A 206 -21.63 -5.90 -21.86
CA ILE A 206 -22.60 -5.86 -20.77
C ILE A 206 -22.67 -4.41 -20.26
N ASP A 207 -23.88 -3.93 -19.94
CA ASP A 207 -24.06 -2.64 -19.28
C ASP A 207 -23.41 -2.68 -17.88
N ARG A 208 -22.33 -1.92 -17.75
CA ARG A 208 -21.54 -1.81 -16.51
C ARG A 208 -22.22 -0.97 -15.44
N LYS A 209 -23.17 -0.11 -15.80
CA LYS A 209 -23.75 0.91 -14.90
C LYS A 209 -24.29 0.31 -13.61
N VAL A 210 -25.04 -0.78 -13.71
CA VAL A 210 -25.64 -1.43 -12.54
C VAL A 210 -24.57 -2.15 -11.72
N VAL A 211 -23.63 -2.81 -12.39
CA VAL A 211 -22.57 -3.61 -11.74
C VAL A 211 -21.57 -2.73 -11.01
N ASP A 212 -21.13 -1.63 -11.62
CA ASP A 212 -20.17 -0.69 -11.03
C ASP A 212 -20.78 0.09 -9.85
N LYS A 213 -22.09 0.41 -9.89
CA LYS A 213 -22.80 0.95 -8.74
C LYS A 213 -22.88 -0.05 -7.59
N LEU A 214 -23.30 -1.29 -7.88
CA LEU A 214 -23.41 -2.33 -6.86
C LEU A 214 -22.04 -2.66 -6.24
N SER A 215 -20.99 -2.72 -7.06
CA SER A 215 -19.63 -2.99 -6.59
C SER A 215 -19.15 -1.88 -5.66
N ALA A 216 -19.44 -0.60 -5.95
CA ALA A 216 -19.08 0.52 -5.07
C ALA A 216 -19.74 0.42 -3.68
N TYR A 217 -21.03 0.05 -3.61
CA TYR A 217 -21.70 -0.14 -2.31
C TYR A 217 -21.15 -1.34 -1.53
N ILE A 218 -20.87 -2.45 -2.22
CA ILE A 218 -20.27 -3.63 -1.57
C ILE A 218 -18.87 -3.30 -1.05
N ASN A 219 -18.08 -2.51 -1.78
CA ASN A 219 -16.74 -2.07 -1.36
C ASN A 219 -16.82 -1.29 -0.04
N ILE A 220 -17.72 -0.30 0.06
CA ILE A 220 -17.95 0.45 1.30
C ILE A 220 -18.35 -0.47 2.45
N PHE A 221 -19.22 -1.45 2.18
CA PHE A 221 -19.65 -2.40 3.21
C PHE A 221 -18.50 -3.27 3.71
N ILE A 222 -17.63 -3.73 2.80
CA ILE A 222 -16.42 -4.48 3.15
C ILE A 222 -15.47 -3.63 3.99
N ASP A 223 -15.20 -2.39 3.58
CA ASP A 223 -14.33 -1.48 4.32
C ASP A 223 -14.87 -1.21 5.73
N LEU A 224 -16.19 -1.03 5.86
CA LEU A 224 -16.85 -0.86 7.15
C LEU A 224 -16.69 -2.09 8.05
N ILE A 225 -16.82 -3.31 7.49
CA ILE A 225 -16.59 -4.55 8.26
C ILE A 225 -15.14 -4.61 8.74
N ILE A 226 -14.17 -4.40 7.84
CA ILE A 226 -12.74 -4.47 8.17
C ILE A 226 -12.38 -3.43 9.24
N TYR A 227 -13.01 -2.26 9.18
CA TYR A 227 -12.84 -1.18 10.16
C TYR A 227 -13.45 -1.51 11.53
N ILE A 228 -14.65 -2.07 11.59
CA ILE A 228 -15.34 -2.39 12.86
C ILE A 228 -14.66 -3.57 13.58
N LEU A 229 -14.14 -4.56 12.85
CA LEU A 229 -13.52 -5.76 13.40
C LEU A 229 -12.51 -5.48 14.54
N PRO A 230 -11.44 -4.69 14.34
CA PRO A 230 -10.48 -4.39 15.39
C PRO A 230 -11.07 -3.56 16.54
N GLN A 231 -12.03 -2.68 16.27
CA GLN A 231 -12.63 -1.85 17.32
C GLN A 231 -13.30 -2.70 18.41
N THR A 232 -14.05 -3.74 18.01
CA THR A 232 -14.76 -4.59 18.97
C THR A 232 -13.83 -5.26 19.99
N ILE A 233 -12.56 -5.45 19.64
CA ILE A 233 -11.54 -6.04 20.53
C ILE A 233 -10.78 -4.97 21.30
N ILE A 234 -10.39 -3.87 20.65
CA ILE A 234 -9.62 -2.79 21.30
C ILE A 234 -10.37 -2.26 22.53
N TRP A 235 -11.70 -2.14 22.44
CA TRP A 235 -12.54 -1.70 23.55
C TRP A 235 -12.54 -2.66 24.75
N ARG A 236 -12.13 -3.92 24.55
CA ARG A 236 -12.02 -4.93 25.60
C ARG A 236 -10.60 -5.08 26.14
N LEU A 237 -9.58 -4.44 25.53
CA LEU A 237 -8.17 -4.69 25.82
C LEU A 237 -7.46 -3.45 26.40
N ASN A 238 -7.02 -3.54 27.66
CA ASN A 238 -6.30 -2.47 28.36
C ASN A 238 -4.86 -2.32 27.83
N SER A 239 -4.66 -1.50 26.80
CA SER A 239 -3.37 -1.35 26.10
C SER A 239 -2.49 -0.21 26.66
N SER A 240 -1.16 -0.36 26.53
CA SER A 240 -0.17 0.68 26.88
C SER A 240 -0.27 1.91 25.97
N VAL A 241 0.24 3.06 26.42
CA VAL A 241 0.08 4.37 25.74
C VAL A 241 0.71 4.39 24.33
N LEU A 242 1.88 3.76 24.15
CA LEU A 242 2.57 3.66 22.84
C LEU A 242 1.80 2.79 21.82
N ASN A 243 1.12 1.75 22.31
CA ASN A 243 0.22 0.94 21.49
C ASN A 243 -1.02 1.73 21.09
N LYS A 244 -1.56 2.54 22.01
CA LYS A 244 -2.73 3.39 21.76
C LYS A 244 -2.48 4.43 20.68
N THR A 245 -1.31 5.08 20.64
CA THR A 245 -0.99 6.07 19.59
C THR A 245 -0.87 5.45 18.20
N THR A 246 -0.18 4.32 18.07
CA THR A 246 -0.03 3.65 16.76
C THR A 246 -1.36 3.07 16.27
N GLN A 247 -2.15 2.50 17.18
CA GLN A 247 -3.50 2.02 16.88
C GLN A 247 -4.43 3.17 16.48
N SER A 248 -4.37 4.31 17.17
CA SER A 248 -5.16 5.50 16.84
C SER A 248 -4.81 6.05 15.46
N LEU A 249 -3.54 6.02 15.07
CA LEU A 249 -3.12 6.52 13.76
C LEU A 249 -3.62 5.60 12.63
N ALA A 250 -3.43 4.28 12.77
CA ALA A 250 -3.95 3.29 11.82
C ALA A 250 -5.48 3.42 11.66
N PHE A 251 -6.15 3.68 12.77
CA PHE A 251 -7.58 3.92 12.82
C PHE A 251 -8.02 5.18 12.06
N SER A 252 -7.30 6.29 12.24
CA SER A 252 -7.57 7.52 11.48
C SER A 252 -7.42 7.30 9.97
N PHE A 253 -6.40 6.56 9.52
CA PHE A 253 -6.22 6.24 8.11
C PHE A 253 -7.31 5.30 7.57
N ALA A 254 -7.79 4.35 8.39
CA ALA A 254 -8.92 3.51 8.01
C ALA A 254 -10.22 4.31 7.85
N LEU A 255 -10.47 5.31 8.69
CA LEU A 255 -11.58 6.26 8.53
C LEU A 255 -11.45 7.11 7.26
N ILE A 256 -10.25 7.60 6.97
CA ILE A 256 -9.97 8.36 5.73
C ILE A 256 -10.25 7.46 4.52
N SER A 257 -9.81 6.20 4.55
CA SER A 257 -10.06 5.22 3.48
C SER A 257 -11.55 5.03 3.24
N LEU A 258 -12.33 4.84 4.31
CA LEU A 258 -13.78 4.72 4.22
C LEU A 258 -14.46 5.97 3.66
N ALA A 259 -14.01 7.17 4.06
CA ALA A 259 -14.52 8.43 3.53
C ALA A 259 -14.23 8.58 2.02
N LEU A 260 -13.04 8.17 1.57
CA LEU A 260 -12.67 8.18 0.15
C LEU A 260 -13.48 7.17 -0.66
N ALA A 261 -13.75 5.97 -0.11
CA ALA A 261 -14.63 4.99 -0.73
C ALA A 261 -16.07 5.51 -0.89
N ILE A 262 -16.58 6.23 0.11
CA ILE A 262 -17.89 6.89 0.02
C ILE A 262 -17.89 7.96 -1.08
N ALA A 263 -16.88 8.82 -1.11
CA ALA A 263 -16.77 9.86 -2.14
C ALA A 263 -16.64 9.27 -3.55
N ARG A 264 -15.88 8.18 -3.71
CA ARG A 264 -15.80 7.40 -4.95
C ARG A 264 -17.17 6.85 -5.36
N SER A 265 -17.95 6.30 -4.43
CA SER A 265 -19.28 5.77 -4.74
C SER A 265 -20.26 6.86 -5.20
N HIS A 266 -20.16 8.06 -4.63
CA HIS A 266 -20.94 9.22 -5.08
C HIS A 266 -20.54 9.59 -6.51
N ASN A 267 -19.25 9.60 -6.81
CA ASN A 267 -18.75 9.86 -8.17
C ASN A 267 -19.23 8.80 -9.17
N MET A 268 -19.22 7.53 -8.78
CA MET A 268 -19.74 6.43 -9.61
C MET A 268 -21.25 6.53 -9.86
N HIS A 269 -22.00 7.12 -8.93
CA HIS A 269 -23.43 7.38 -9.11
C HIS A 269 -23.69 8.45 -10.17
N SER A 270 -22.84 9.48 -10.21
CA SER A 270 -22.88 10.55 -11.20
C SER A 270 -22.26 10.16 -12.56
N PHE A 271 -21.70 8.95 -12.68
CA PHE A 271 -21.06 8.48 -13.91
C PHE A 271 -22.11 8.27 -15.02
N VAL A 272 -21.99 9.06 -16.09
CA VAL A 272 -22.88 8.97 -17.27
C VAL A 272 -22.18 8.13 -18.33
N TYR A 273 -22.59 6.86 -18.43
CA TYR A 273 -22.00 5.88 -19.38
C TYR A 273 -22.28 6.20 -20.86
N ASP A 274 -23.35 6.94 -21.15
CA ASP A 274 -23.73 7.35 -22.51
C ASP A 274 -23.32 8.80 -22.83
N GLY A 275 -22.52 9.41 -21.95
CA GLY A 275 -22.13 10.81 -22.00
C GLY A 275 -20.62 10.96 -22.01
N ASP A 276 -20.14 12.04 -21.40
CA ASP A 276 -18.71 12.32 -21.28
C ASP A 276 -17.99 11.31 -20.37
N THR A 277 -17.55 10.24 -21.01
CA THR A 277 -16.97 9.07 -20.36
C THR A 277 -15.53 9.38 -19.94
N ASN A 278 -14.79 10.15 -20.74
CA ASN A 278 -13.39 10.45 -20.46
C ASN A 278 -13.19 11.33 -19.22
N TYR A 279 -13.98 12.39 -19.08
CA TYR A 279 -13.92 13.25 -17.89
C TYR A 279 -14.28 12.47 -16.62
N SER A 280 -15.34 11.67 -16.70
CA SER A 280 -15.80 10.82 -15.60
C SER A 280 -14.77 9.75 -15.24
N LEU A 281 -14.10 9.16 -16.23
CA LEU A 281 -13.00 8.20 -16.05
C LEU A 281 -11.81 8.83 -15.32
N SER A 282 -11.40 10.04 -15.72
CA SER A 282 -10.33 10.80 -15.07
C SER A 282 -10.63 11.06 -13.59
N SER A 283 -11.86 11.49 -13.30
CA SER A 283 -12.35 11.67 -11.93
C SER A 283 -12.32 10.36 -11.14
N ALA A 284 -12.86 9.27 -11.69
CA ALA A 284 -12.90 7.96 -11.04
C ALA A 284 -11.49 7.42 -10.73
N TYR A 285 -10.51 7.70 -11.60
CA TYR A 285 -9.11 7.36 -11.39
C TYR A 285 -8.49 8.13 -10.22
N MET A 286 -8.74 9.44 -10.10
CA MET A 286 -8.23 10.25 -8.97
C MET A 286 -8.78 9.77 -7.62
N TRP A 287 -10.06 9.45 -7.54
CA TRP A 287 -10.64 8.86 -6.33
C TRP A 287 -10.04 7.49 -6.00
N ALA A 288 -9.83 6.64 -7.01
CA ALA A 288 -9.19 5.35 -6.83
C ALA A 288 -7.74 5.48 -6.31
N LEU A 289 -6.97 6.44 -6.82
CA LEU A 289 -5.62 6.72 -6.35
C LEU A 289 -5.60 7.11 -4.88
N GLY A 290 -6.50 8.02 -4.47
CA GLY A 290 -6.64 8.44 -3.08
C GLY A 290 -6.99 7.28 -2.17
N GLU A 291 -7.96 6.45 -2.57
CA GLU A 291 -8.41 5.29 -1.82
C GLU A 291 -7.27 4.29 -1.63
N CYS A 292 -6.58 3.88 -2.69
CA CYS A 292 -5.44 2.97 -2.58
C CYS A 292 -4.31 3.56 -1.70
N LEU A 293 -4.01 4.85 -1.84
CA LEU A 293 -2.99 5.52 -1.03
C LEU A 293 -3.34 5.53 0.46
N SER A 294 -4.61 5.74 0.80
CA SER A 294 -5.07 5.81 2.19
C SER A 294 -4.96 4.49 2.96
N VAL A 295 -4.96 3.37 2.23
CA VAL A 295 -4.77 2.03 2.79
C VAL A 295 -3.30 1.75 3.12
N ILE A 296 -2.35 2.41 2.44
CA ILE A 296 -0.90 2.18 2.61
C ILE A 296 -0.43 2.41 4.06
N PRO A 297 -0.75 3.55 4.72
CA PRO A 297 -0.38 3.79 6.11
C PRO A 297 -0.93 2.74 7.09
N VAL A 298 -2.13 2.20 6.82
CA VAL A 298 -2.84 1.28 7.75
C VAL A 298 -2.02 0.01 7.98
N TYR A 299 -1.49 -0.62 6.93
CA TYR A 299 -0.63 -1.80 7.07
C TYR A 299 0.84 -1.46 7.33
N CYS A 300 1.26 -0.20 7.20
CA CYS A 300 2.60 0.27 7.58
C CYS A 300 2.70 0.54 9.09
N ALA A 301 1.58 0.76 9.78
CA ALA A 301 1.53 1.08 11.20
C ALA A 301 2.29 0.09 12.10
N PRO A 302 2.22 -1.25 11.90
CA PRO A 302 2.98 -2.18 12.73
C PRO A 302 4.50 -2.10 12.49
N SER A 303 4.91 -1.78 11.26
CA SER A 303 6.33 -1.55 10.93
C SER A 303 6.86 -0.28 11.61
N VAL A 304 6.07 0.79 11.59
CA VAL A 304 6.40 2.05 12.28
C VAL A 304 6.53 1.82 13.79
N TYR A 305 5.58 1.08 14.38
CA TYR A 305 5.62 0.72 15.79
C TYR A 305 6.94 0.04 16.18
N HIS A 306 7.35 -0.98 15.44
CA HIS A 306 8.60 -1.70 15.72
C HIS A 306 9.86 -0.82 15.62
N ILE A 307 9.89 0.12 14.67
CA ILE A 307 11.00 1.08 14.52
C ILE A 307 11.08 2.02 15.72
N ILE A 308 9.93 2.49 16.23
CA ILE A 308 9.87 3.41 17.37
C ILE A 308 10.25 2.70 18.67
N THR A 309 9.81 1.45 18.88
CA THR A 309 10.01 0.76 20.16
C THR A 309 11.38 0.09 20.31
N ASP A 310 11.96 -0.43 19.22
CA ASP A 310 13.23 -1.15 19.26
C ASP A 310 14.19 -0.67 18.17
N PRO A 311 14.63 0.61 18.15
CA PRO A 311 15.50 1.13 17.09
C PRO A 311 16.84 0.38 17.06
N LYS A 312 16.87 -0.76 16.36
CA LYS A 312 18.10 -1.47 16.04
C LYS A 312 18.80 -0.63 14.99
N MET A 313 19.78 0.15 15.44
CA MET A 313 20.69 0.84 14.52
C MET A 313 21.23 -0.19 13.51
N PRO A 314 21.32 0.17 12.22
CA PRO A 314 22.00 -0.66 11.24
C PRO A 314 23.37 -1.07 11.78
N PRO A 315 23.73 -2.37 11.77
CA PRO A 315 25.06 -2.81 12.16
C PRO A 315 26.07 -2.15 11.20
N GLY A 316 26.76 -1.12 11.68
CA GLY A 316 27.70 -0.29 10.89
C GLY A 316 27.50 1.23 10.98
N THR A 317 26.35 1.72 11.48
CA THR A 317 26.14 3.18 11.69
C THR A 317 26.52 3.65 13.09
N SER A 318 26.52 2.75 14.07
CA SER A 318 26.96 3.03 15.44
C SER A 318 28.43 3.41 15.53
N SER A 319 29.31 2.78 14.75
CA SER A 319 30.75 3.07 14.71
C SER A 319 31.03 4.42 14.06
N THR A 320 30.29 4.81 13.02
CA THR A 320 30.44 6.11 12.35
C THR A 320 29.94 7.27 13.22
N ILE A 321 28.82 7.08 13.93
CA ILE A 321 28.27 8.09 14.85
C ILE A 321 29.12 8.19 16.12
N GLN A 322 29.62 7.07 16.67
CA GLN A 322 30.60 7.10 17.77
C GLN A 322 31.89 7.78 17.34
N SER A 323 32.43 7.47 16.16
CA SER A 323 33.65 8.12 15.64
C SER A 323 33.48 9.62 15.43
N ALA A 324 32.30 10.08 14.99
CA ALA A 324 31.98 11.50 14.87
C ALA A 324 31.84 12.17 16.24
N ARG A 325 31.23 11.48 17.21
CA ARG A 325 31.06 11.96 18.60
C ARG A 325 32.38 12.03 19.37
N ASP A 326 33.28 11.08 19.13
CA ASP A 326 34.62 11.04 19.73
C ASP A 326 35.55 12.08 19.09
N LYS A 327 35.44 12.32 17.78
CA LYS A 327 36.11 13.47 17.13
C LYS A 327 35.63 14.80 17.69
N PHE A 328 34.32 14.98 17.88
CA PHE A 328 33.75 16.20 18.44
C PHE A 328 34.09 16.40 19.93
N ARG A 329 34.18 15.32 20.72
CA ARG A 329 34.70 15.39 22.10
C ARG A 329 36.19 15.75 22.15
N SER A 330 37.00 15.22 21.23
CA SER A 330 38.43 15.51 21.17
C SER A 330 38.75 16.96 20.75
N SER A 331 37.86 17.62 19.99
CA SER A 331 38.00 19.04 19.64
C SER A 331 37.69 19.98 20.80
N THR A 332 36.89 19.55 21.78
CA THR A 332 36.53 20.37 22.95
C THR A 332 37.59 20.30 24.08
N THR A 333 38.48 19.30 24.08
CA THR A 333 39.51 19.15 25.13
C THR A 333 40.86 19.81 24.79
N LYS A 334 41.02 20.44 23.63
CA LYS A 334 42.29 21.07 23.20
C LYS A 334 42.45 22.56 23.52
N SER A 335 41.67 23.11 24.46
CA SER A 335 41.80 24.52 24.87
C SER A 335 41.89 24.72 26.38
N THR A 336 42.66 23.91 27.12
CA THR A 336 43.21 24.34 28.43
C THR A 336 44.39 23.46 28.86
N SER A 337 45.60 23.76 28.39
CA SER A 337 46.81 23.37 29.12
C SER A 337 47.93 24.36 28.82
N THR A 338 47.94 25.46 29.57
CA THR A 338 49.10 26.35 29.66
C THR A 338 49.60 26.35 31.09
N SER A 339 50.80 25.79 31.25
CA SER A 339 51.85 26.13 32.22
C SER A 339 51.75 25.72 33.69
N ASN A 340 52.96 25.38 34.17
CA ASN A 340 53.44 25.14 35.54
C ASN A 340 53.13 23.75 36.10
N GLY A 341 54.08 22.95 36.57
CA GLY A 341 55.50 23.17 36.86
C GLY A 341 55.89 22.25 38.03
N ASN A 342 57.11 21.70 37.98
CA ASN A 342 57.84 20.99 39.04
C ASN A 342 57.36 19.56 39.37
N ARG A 343 58.16 18.54 39.05
CA ARG A 343 59.30 17.98 39.83
C ARG A 343 58.80 17.01 40.91
N TRP A 344 59.09 15.71 40.74
CA TRP A 344 59.99 14.90 41.59
C TRP A 344 59.88 13.42 41.21
N GLN A 345 61.04 12.83 40.91
CA GLN A 345 61.28 11.39 40.91
C GLN A 345 61.22 10.87 42.36
N GLY A 346 60.68 9.66 42.54
CA GLY A 346 60.70 8.93 43.80
C GLY A 346 60.47 7.44 43.55
N THR A 347 61.57 6.72 43.39
CA THR A 347 61.64 5.25 43.51
C THR A 347 61.42 4.83 44.96
N SER A 348 60.54 3.86 45.24
CA SER A 348 60.80 2.86 46.30
C SER A 348 59.89 1.64 46.21
N SER A 349 60.54 0.52 46.47
CA SER A 349 60.13 -0.88 46.58
C SER A 349 59.04 -1.23 47.61
N ASN A 350 58.32 -2.32 47.29
CA ASN A 350 57.80 -3.42 48.11
C ASN A 350 57.62 -3.22 49.63
N HIS A 351 56.42 -3.52 50.14
CA HIS A 351 56.21 -4.46 51.26
C HIS A 351 54.73 -4.87 51.45
N SER A 352 54.51 -6.20 51.58
CA SER A 352 53.51 -6.97 52.37
C SER A 352 52.04 -6.51 52.52
N GLY A 353 51.10 -7.42 52.16
CA GLY A 353 49.62 -7.31 52.31
C GLY A 353 49.09 -7.47 53.75
N PRO A 354 47.93 -8.11 54.03
CA PRO A 354 46.80 -8.56 53.18
C PRO A 354 45.41 -8.07 53.67
N SER A 355 44.36 -8.09 52.83
CA SER A 355 42.98 -8.36 53.29
C SER A 355 41.92 -8.40 52.17
N SER A 356 41.01 -9.36 52.33
CA SER A 356 39.59 -9.43 51.92
C SER A 356 39.20 -9.67 50.44
N LEU A 357 38.89 -10.94 50.21
CA LEU A 357 37.69 -11.55 49.57
C LEU A 357 37.22 -11.14 48.15
N PRO A 358 36.98 -12.13 47.26
CA PRO A 358 36.45 -11.94 45.91
C PRO A 358 34.91 -12.09 45.86
N HIS A 359 34.22 -11.27 45.05
CA HIS A 359 32.83 -11.50 44.67
C HIS A 359 32.71 -11.82 43.18
N GLU A 360 32.76 -13.12 42.91
CA GLU A 360 31.87 -13.90 42.04
C GLU A 360 31.29 -13.24 40.77
N ASN A 361 31.80 -13.66 39.60
CA ASN A 361 31.07 -13.66 38.32
C ASN A 361 31.00 -15.10 37.82
N ARG A 362 29.88 -15.78 38.13
CA ARG A 362 29.61 -17.17 37.74
C ARG A 362 28.77 -17.19 36.46
N TYR A 363 29.41 -17.46 35.32
CA TYR A 363 28.75 -18.04 34.15
C TYR A 363 29.20 -19.50 34.06
N GLN A 364 28.34 -20.43 34.47
CA GLN A 364 28.57 -21.86 34.30
C GLN A 364 27.78 -22.36 33.09
N ARG A 365 28.53 -22.76 32.06
CA ARG A 365 28.11 -23.54 30.90
C ARG A 365 27.69 -24.94 31.42
N MET A 366 26.48 -25.38 31.10
CA MET A 366 26.06 -26.77 31.36
C MET A 366 26.69 -27.66 30.29
N ASP A 367 27.43 -28.68 30.72
CA ASP A 367 27.92 -29.76 29.88
C ASP A 367 26.92 -30.93 29.91
N ASP A 368 26.68 -31.49 28.72
CA ASP A 368 25.84 -32.65 28.45
C ASP A 368 26.52 -33.92 28.98
N THR A 369 26.20 -34.35 30.20
CA THR A 369 26.43 -35.74 30.64
C THR A 369 25.47 -36.08 31.77
N GLU A 370 24.93 -37.30 31.75
CA GLU A 370 24.00 -37.92 32.71
C GLU A 370 22.49 -37.73 32.44
N LEU A 371 22.00 -38.40 31.39
CA LEU A 371 20.68 -39.02 31.47
C LEU A 371 20.75 -40.47 30.98
N SER A 372 21.52 -41.28 31.71
CA SER A 372 21.43 -42.73 31.67
C SER A 372 21.12 -43.24 33.07
N GLN A 373 20.18 -44.20 33.15
CA GLN A 373 19.66 -44.93 34.32
C GLN A 373 18.39 -44.32 34.92
N LEU A 374 17.22 -44.97 35.09
CA LEU A 374 16.64 -46.33 34.98
C LEU A 374 15.11 -46.13 35.33
N PRO A 375 14.19 -47.13 35.36
CA PRO A 375 14.13 -48.46 34.75
C PRO A 375 12.81 -48.74 33.97
N THR A 376 12.85 -49.80 33.17
CA THR A 376 11.68 -50.56 32.67
C THR A 376 11.00 -51.37 33.77
N ALA A 377 9.67 -51.34 33.87
CA ALA A 377 8.84 -52.50 34.26
C ALA A 377 7.32 -52.25 34.09
N ARG A 378 6.71 -53.14 33.28
CA ARG A 378 5.30 -53.49 33.07
C ARG A 378 4.35 -52.53 32.37
#